data_AF-A0A1G1W4K6-F1
#
_entry.id   AF-A0A1G1W4K6-F1
#
_cell.length_a   1.000
_cell.length_b   1.000
_cell.length_c   1.000
_cell.angle_alpha   90.00
_cell.angle_beta   90.00
_cell.angle_gamma   90.00
#
_symmetry.space_group_name_H-M   'P 1'
#
loop_
_entity.id
_entity.type
_entity.pdbx_description
1 polymer ?
#
loop_
_entity_poly.entity_id
_entity_poly.type
_entity_poly.pdbx_seq_one_letter_code
_entity_poly.pdbx_strand_id
1 'polypeptide(L)'
;MKYIFIDSNQYRHIFSLSEGFSDSVHDLLIRLIDSNHAKLLLPQQTREEVERNRYRQWPENEIKNIESKITNLKDLLEKREKDLGSFKVYKDLVEEVNSEINKLEKEKEKIISTFTNNRSKANQKLKKLFGKAVTIDETSKIRQLADIRFKKKNPPYGDNVGDSLIWESLLSFFENIRTVYLIFVANDKQAWGKYGFDRILQDKFKKQITGRRIKYINKLSDIPEITVEEQEKIKAEEQDNSKRNAVIDFVNSQSFIDAGEKANKLLLFKNLLTTDDYQDILRASLSNHEIYQSFFTAIPLSKLVIGDDDYVIKEIESIDAELWNRFAKKYEVSLKRQSDQQNEAKEDEDDIPF
;
A
#
# COMPACT_ATOMS: atom_id res chain seq x y z
N MET A 1 -31.15 3.89 12.78
CA MET A 1 -30.35 3.01 11.90
C MET A 1 -28.96 3.60 11.72
N LYS A 2 -27.91 2.77 11.73
CA LYS A 2 -26.53 3.20 11.51
C LYS A 2 -26.11 2.87 10.07
N TYR A 3 -25.31 3.73 9.49
CA TYR A 3 -24.77 3.59 8.14
C TYR A 3 -23.26 3.71 8.21
N ILE A 4 -22.58 2.81 7.52
CA ILE A 4 -21.12 2.79 7.46
C ILE A 4 -20.76 2.97 5.99
N PHE A 5 -19.93 3.96 5.70
CA PHE A 5 -19.25 4.10 4.43
C PHE A 5 -17.77 3.79 4.65
N ILE A 6 -17.21 2.93 3.80
CA ILE A 6 -15.80 2.55 3.82
C ILE A 6 -15.19 3.02 2.50
N ASP A 7 -14.17 3.87 2.60
CA ASP A 7 -13.43 4.39 1.45
C ASP A 7 -12.68 3.27 0.70
N SER A 8 -12.48 3.41 -0.62
CA SER A 8 -11.89 2.37 -1.46
C SER A 8 -10.46 1.99 -1.00
N ASN A 9 -9.68 2.95 -0.50
CA ASN A 9 -8.33 2.70 0.01
C ASN A 9 -8.32 1.87 1.30
N GLN A 10 -9.37 1.95 2.12
CA GLN A 10 -9.46 1.14 3.33
C GLN A 10 -9.52 -0.35 3.01
N TYR A 11 -10.13 -0.73 1.89
CA TYR A 11 -10.20 -2.13 1.49
C TYR A 11 -8.80 -2.73 1.29
N ARG A 12 -7.82 -1.96 0.78
CA ARG A 12 -6.43 -2.45 0.63
C ARG A 12 -5.84 -2.92 1.96
N HIS A 13 -6.17 -2.28 3.07
CA HIS A 13 -5.68 -2.66 4.41
C HIS A 13 -6.34 -3.93 4.95
N ILE A 14 -7.47 -4.33 4.38
CA ILE A 14 -8.20 -5.55 4.74
C ILE A 14 -7.74 -6.75 3.93
N PHE A 15 -7.12 -6.53 2.76
CA PHE A 15 -6.60 -7.60 1.92
C PHE A 15 -5.12 -7.87 2.22
N SER A 16 -4.79 -9.13 2.51
CA SER A 16 -3.41 -9.63 2.52
C SER A 16 -3.12 -10.46 1.27
N LEU A 17 -1.83 -10.51 0.88
CA LEU A 17 -1.30 -11.37 -0.19
C LEU A 17 -1.45 -12.87 0.08
N SER A 18 -1.26 -13.29 1.32
CA SER A 18 -1.17 -14.71 1.70
C SER A 18 -2.51 -15.32 2.07
N GLU A 19 -3.45 -14.53 2.59
CA GLU A 19 -4.71 -15.05 3.17
C GLU A 19 -5.98 -14.48 2.51
N GLY A 20 -5.89 -13.35 1.82
CA GLY A 20 -7.04 -12.69 1.21
C GLY A 20 -7.69 -11.64 2.10
N PHE A 21 -9.01 -11.42 1.91
CA PHE A 21 -9.80 -10.49 2.73
C PHE A 21 -9.82 -10.98 4.18
N SER A 22 -9.38 -10.16 5.14
CA SER A 22 -9.32 -10.48 6.57
C SER A 22 -10.61 -11.15 7.05
N ASP A 23 -10.45 -12.33 7.65
CA ASP A 23 -11.56 -13.10 8.17
C ASP A 23 -12.30 -12.33 9.26
N SER A 24 -11.57 -11.72 10.17
CA SER A 24 -12.12 -10.97 11.31
C SER A 24 -12.91 -9.75 10.88
N VAL A 25 -12.38 -8.95 9.94
CA VAL A 25 -13.07 -7.76 9.42
C VAL A 25 -14.30 -8.17 8.61
N HIS A 26 -14.19 -9.21 7.78
CA HIS A 26 -15.31 -9.70 7.01
C HIS A 26 -16.44 -10.15 7.92
N ASP A 27 -16.15 -11.03 8.87
CA ASP A 27 -17.15 -11.64 9.72
C ASP A 27 -17.81 -10.60 10.62
N LEU A 28 -17.05 -9.60 11.08
CA LEU A 28 -17.59 -8.42 11.75
C LEU A 28 -18.59 -7.67 10.87
N LEU A 29 -18.19 -7.25 9.66
CA LEU A 29 -19.07 -6.43 8.81
C LEU A 29 -20.32 -7.21 8.43
N ILE A 30 -20.20 -8.49 8.13
CA ILE A 30 -21.33 -9.39 7.88
C ILE A 30 -22.23 -9.47 9.11
N ARG A 31 -21.68 -9.68 10.31
CA ARG A 31 -22.44 -9.72 11.57
C ARG A 31 -23.22 -8.42 11.79
N LEU A 32 -22.60 -7.26 11.59
CA LEU A 32 -23.25 -5.95 11.75
C LEU A 32 -24.41 -5.76 10.76
N ILE A 33 -24.26 -6.23 9.53
CA ILE A 33 -25.30 -6.17 8.49
C ILE A 33 -26.43 -7.15 8.79
N ASP A 34 -26.12 -8.42 9.07
CA ASP A 34 -27.10 -9.49 9.25
C ASP A 34 -27.94 -9.30 10.52
N SER A 35 -27.35 -8.72 11.56
CA SER A 35 -28.05 -8.34 12.78
C SER A 35 -28.79 -7.00 12.67
N ASN A 36 -28.81 -6.37 11.48
CA ASN A 36 -29.43 -5.07 11.22
C ASN A 36 -28.96 -3.94 12.16
N HIS A 37 -27.75 -4.08 12.72
CA HIS A 37 -27.13 -3.07 13.60
C HIS A 37 -26.56 -1.90 12.77
N ALA A 38 -26.08 -2.19 11.56
CA ALA A 38 -25.61 -1.19 10.61
C ALA A 38 -25.88 -1.61 9.16
N LYS A 39 -25.94 -0.63 8.26
CA LYS A 39 -25.98 -0.83 6.81
C LYS A 39 -24.69 -0.33 6.19
N LEU A 40 -23.99 -1.21 5.47
CA LEU A 40 -22.83 -0.81 4.67
C LEU A 40 -23.32 -0.11 3.40
N LEU A 41 -22.88 1.13 3.18
CA LEU A 41 -23.14 1.89 1.97
C LEU A 41 -22.02 1.64 0.96
N LEU A 42 -22.42 1.34 -0.28
CA LEU A 42 -21.50 1.07 -1.37
C LEU A 42 -21.91 1.89 -2.61
N PRO A 43 -21.44 3.15 -2.72
CA PRO A 43 -21.53 3.90 -3.96
C PRO A 43 -20.91 3.13 -5.13
N GLN A 44 -21.49 3.27 -6.32
CA GLN A 44 -21.01 2.61 -7.54
C GLN A 44 -19.51 2.88 -7.79
N GLN A 45 -19.08 4.15 -7.75
CA GLN A 45 -17.66 4.52 -7.85
C GLN A 45 -16.77 3.75 -6.87
N THR A 46 -17.16 3.62 -5.59
CA THR A 46 -16.37 2.89 -4.59
C THR A 46 -16.26 1.41 -4.93
N ARG A 47 -17.35 0.77 -5.39
CA ARG A 47 -17.33 -0.62 -5.86
C ARG A 47 -16.36 -0.78 -7.03
N GLU A 48 -16.49 0.07 -8.04
CA GLU A 48 -15.68 0.00 -9.26
C GLU A 48 -14.19 0.27 -8.97
N GLU A 49 -13.88 1.17 -8.05
CA GLU A 49 -12.50 1.40 -7.59
C GLU A 49 -11.92 0.19 -6.89
N VAL A 50 -12.64 -0.41 -5.94
CA VAL A 50 -12.16 -1.60 -5.23
C VAL A 50 -11.98 -2.76 -6.19
N GLU A 51 -12.91 -2.98 -7.13
CA GLU A 51 -12.79 -4.03 -8.15
C GLU A 51 -11.63 -3.77 -9.11
N ARG A 52 -11.49 -2.53 -9.62
CA ARG A 52 -10.36 -2.15 -10.49
C ARG A 52 -9.02 -2.36 -9.78
N ASN A 53 -8.93 -1.94 -8.53
CA ASN A 53 -7.71 -2.08 -7.74
C ASN A 53 -7.41 -3.56 -7.47
N ARG A 54 -8.43 -4.34 -7.08
CA ARG A 54 -8.31 -5.78 -6.79
C ARG A 54 -7.88 -6.60 -8.01
N TYR A 55 -8.46 -6.35 -9.17
CA TYR A 55 -8.25 -7.18 -10.35
C TYR A 55 -7.13 -6.71 -11.29
N ARG A 56 -6.62 -5.48 -11.10
CA ARG A 56 -5.56 -4.91 -11.96
C ARG A 56 -4.39 -4.35 -11.14
N GLN A 57 -4.62 -3.29 -10.37
CA GLN A 57 -3.51 -2.53 -9.78
C GLN A 57 -2.75 -3.29 -8.70
N TRP A 58 -3.45 -4.00 -7.81
CA TRP A 58 -2.80 -4.76 -6.75
C TRP A 58 -1.93 -5.88 -7.32
N PRO A 59 -2.43 -6.83 -8.15
CA PRO A 59 -1.55 -7.87 -8.68
C PRO A 59 -0.38 -7.32 -9.49
N GLU A 60 -0.55 -6.23 -10.24
CA GLU A 60 0.56 -5.56 -10.96
C GLU A 60 1.65 -5.06 -10.00
N ASN A 61 1.27 -4.42 -8.89
CA ASN A 61 2.23 -3.97 -7.88
C ASN A 61 2.95 -5.14 -7.19
N GLU A 62 2.25 -6.25 -6.96
CA GLU A 62 2.82 -7.43 -6.30
C GLU A 62 3.85 -8.16 -7.15
N ILE A 63 3.59 -8.33 -8.44
CA ILE A 63 4.48 -9.09 -9.32
C ILE A 63 5.67 -8.27 -9.82
N LYS A 64 5.67 -6.95 -9.64
CA LYS A 64 6.68 -6.06 -10.20
C LYS A 64 8.12 -6.40 -9.77
N ASN A 65 8.32 -6.76 -8.51
CA ASN A 65 9.62 -7.21 -8.01
C ASN A 65 10.04 -8.54 -8.68
N ILE A 66 9.10 -9.47 -8.81
CA ILE A 66 9.33 -10.76 -9.48
C ILE A 66 9.71 -10.53 -10.96
N GLU A 67 9.00 -9.64 -11.65
CA GLU A 67 9.32 -9.28 -13.04
C GLU A 67 10.70 -8.64 -13.16
N SER A 68 11.07 -7.74 -12.24
CA SER A 68 12.41 -7.15 -12.20
C SER A 68 13.49 -8.21 -11.97
N LYS A 69 13.27 -9.16 -11.04
CA LYS A 69 14.19 -10.29 -10.79
C LYS A 69 14.37 -11.14 -12.04
N ILE A 70 13.28 -11.49 -12.73
CA ILE A 70 13.32 -12.26 -13.98
C ILE A 70 14.14 -11.52 -15.05
N THR A 71 13.89 -10.22 -15.24
CA THR A 71 14.64 -9.40 -16.20
C THR A 71 16.13 -9.36 -15.87
N ASN A 72 16.50 -9.13 -14.60
CA ASN A 72 17.89 -9.11 -14.17
C ASN A 72 18.61 -10.45 -14.39
N LEU A 73 17.91 -11.58 -14.19
CA LEU A 73 18.45 -12.91 -14.46
C LEU A 73 18.66 -13.16 -15.96
N LYS A 74 17.74 -12.69 -16.81
CA LYS A 74 17.88 -12.77 -18.28
C LYS A 74 19.06 -11.93 -18.76
N ASP A 75 19.19 -10.71 -18.27
CA ASP A 75 20.33 -9.82 -18.58
C ASP A 75 21.67 -10.40 -18.12
N LEU A 76 21.69 -11.10 -16.99
CA LEU A 76 22.88 -11.80 -16.50
C LEU A 76 23.31 -12.88 -17.50
N LEU A 77 22.38 -13.70 -17.98
CA LEU A 77 22.68 -14.74 -18.98
C LEU A 77 23.23 -14.12 -20.27
N GLU A 78 22.58 -13.08 -20.81
CA GLU A 78 23.02 -12.42 -22.05
C GLU A 78 24.45 -11.85 -21.92
N LYS A 79 24.77 -11.25 -20.77
CA LYS A 79 26.12 -10.73 -20.50
C LYS A 79 27.15 -11.86 -20.40
N ARG A 80 26.82 -12.95 -19.71
CA ARG A 80 27.74 -14.08 -19.50
C ARG A 80 27.91 -14.95 -20.74
N GLU A 81 26.92 -15.00 -21.64
CA GLU A 81 27.02 -15.72 -22.90
C GLU A 81 28.19 -15.22 -23.76
N LYS A 82 28.38 -13.89 -23.81
CA LYS A 82 29.47 -13.25 -24.56
C LYS A 82 30.85 -13.67 -24.06
N ASP A 83 30.99 -13.86 -22.75
CA ASP A 83 32.26 -14.18 -22.11
C ASP A 83 32.51 -15.69 -22.00
N LEU A 84 31.45 -16.49 -21.81
CA LEU A 84 31.53 -17.87 -21.33
C LEU A 84 30.74 -18.88 -22.18
N GLY A 85 30.07 -18.46 -23.26
CA GLY A 85 29.09 -19.26 -24.00
C GLY A 85 29.55 -20.65 -24.46
N SER A 86 30.85 -20.85 -24.71
CA SER A 86 31.43 -22.12 -25.13
C SER A 86 31.84 -23.05 -23.98
N PHE A 87 31.81 -22.58 -22.74
CA PHE A 87 32.30 -23.32 -21.57
C PHE A 87 31.17 -24.10 -20.88
N LYS A 88 31.51 -25.26 -20.31
CA LYS A 88 30.56 -26.07 -19.53
C LYS A 88 29.93 -25.29 -18.37
N VAL A 89 30.72 -24.44 -17.71
CA VAL A 89 30.28 -23.58 -16.60
C VAL A 89 29.11 -22.67 -17.01
N TYR A 90 29.05 -22.22 -18.27
CA TYR A 90 27.92 -21.45 -18.76
C TYR A 90 26.66 -22.31 -18.90
N LYS A 91 26.77 -23.56 -19.34
CA LYS A 91 25.62 -24.48 -19.40
C LYS A 91 25.04 -24.73 -18.01
N ASP A 92 25.89 -24.98 -17.02
CA ASP A 92 25.48 -25.20 -15.63
C ASP A 92 24.79 -23.92 -15.06
N LEU A 93 25.34 -22.73 -15.35
CA LEU A 93 24.73 -21.44 -15.00
C LEU A 93 23.35 -21.23 -15.66
N VAL A 94 23.23 -21.57 -16.95
CA VAL A 94 21.96 -21.46 -17.69
C VAL A 94 20.89 -22.35 -17.07
N GLU A 95 21.23 -23.58 -16.69
CA GLU A 95 20.29 -24.49 -16.01
C GLU A 95 19.83 -23.95 -14.65
N GLU A 96 20.76 -23.45 -13.83
CA GLU A 96 20.46 -22.85 -12.53
C GLU A 96 19.56 -21.61 -12.66
N VAL A 97 19.92 -20.68 -13.53
CA VAL A 97 19.17 -19.44 -13.74
C VAL A 97 17.78 -19.73 -14.32
N ASN A 98 17.66 -20.65 -15.28
CA ASN A 98 16.37 -21.02 -15.83
C ASN A 98 15.48 -21.73 -14.79
N SER A 99 16.05 -22.55 -13.91
CA SER A 99 15.32 -23.12 -12.78
C SER A 99 14.75 -22.05 -11.86
N GLU A 100 15.54 -21.01 -11.55
CA GLU A 100 15.08 -19.90 -10.72
C GLU A 100 14.03 -19.03 -11.41
N ILE A 101 14.21 -18.70 -12.70
CA ILE A 101 13.20 -18.01 -13.51
C ILE A 101 11.88 -18.80 -13.49
N ASN A 102 11.92 -20.12 -13.68
CA ASN A 102 10.73 -20.96 -13.64
C ASN A 102 10.02 -20.94 -12.27
N LYS A 103 10.76 -20.84 -11.15
CA LYS A 103 10.15 -20.67 -9.82
C LYS A 103 9.46 -19.32 -9.69
N LEU A 104 10.13 -18.25 -10.12
CA LEU A 104 9.61 -16.89 -10.11
C LEU A 104 8.37 -16.74 -11.00
N GLU A 105 8.37 -17.36 -12.18
CA GLU A 105 7.20 -17.37 -13.07
C GLU A 105 6.01 -18.09 -12.44
N LYS A 106 6.23 -19.25 -11.81
CA LYS A 106 5.18 -19.97 -11.05
C LYS A 106 4.63 -19.14 -9.88
N GLU A 107 5.50 -18.42 -9.18
CA GLU A 107 5.10 -17.53 -8.10
C GLU A 107 4.24 -16.37 -8.63
N LYS A 108 4.67 -15.72 -9.72
CA LYS A 108 3.91 -14.69 -10.42
C LYS A 108 2.53 -15.20 -10.85
N GLU A 109 2.44 -16.38 -11.46
CA GLU A 109 1.17 -17.00 -11.84
C GLU A 109 0.27 -17.29 -10.62
N LYS A 110 0.85 -17.76 -9.51
CA LYS A 110 0.14 -17.99 -8.26
C LYS A 110 -0.43 -16.69 -7.68
N ILE A 111 0.33 -15.60 -7.72
CA ILE A 111 -0.14 -14.29 -7.28
C ILE A 111 -1.31 -13.84 -8.17
N ILE A 112 -1.12 -13.78 -9.50
CA ILE A 112 -2.15 -13.34 -10.44
C ILE A 112 -3.43 -14.16 -10.29
N SER A 113 -3.31 -15.49 -10.19
CA SER A 113 -4.47 -16.37 -10.00
C SER A 113 -5.17 -16.14 -8.66
N THR A 114 -4.46 -15.79 -7.59
CA THR A 114 -5.07 -15.45 -6.28
C THR A 114 -5.96 -14.20 -6.36
N PHE A 115 -5.55 -13.20 -7.14
CA PHE A 115 -6.32 -11.97 -7.34
C PHE A 115 -7.46 -12.14 -8.35
N THR A 116 -7.23 -12.85 -9.46
CA THR A 116 -8.18 -12.94 -10.58
C THR A 116 -9.15 -14.11 -10.48
N ASN A 117 -8.85 -15.15 -9.70
CA ASN A 117 -9.76 -16.30 -9.54
C ASN A 117 -10.98 -15.90 -8.71
N ASN A 118 -12.14 -15.80 -9.37
CA ASN A 118 -13.43 -15.50 -8.71
C ASN A 118 -13.84 -16.53 -7.64
N ARG A 119 -13.23 -17.73 -7.64
CA ARG A 119 -13.47 -18.76 -6.63
C ARG A 119 -12.51 -18.66 -5.44
N SER A 120 -11.55 -17.73 -5.43
CA SER A 120 -10.67 -17.55 -4.27
C SER A 120 -11.49 -17.13 -3.04
N LYS A 121 -11.08 -17.60 -1.86
CA LYS A 121 -11.73 -17.27 -0.58
C LYS A 121 -11.92 -15.75 -0.43
N ALA A 122 -10.89 -14.98 -0.78
CA ALA A 122 -10.88 -13.52 -0.76
C ALA A 122 -11.98 -12.90 -1.64
N ASN A 123 -12.05 -13.31 -2.90
CA ASN A 123 -12.99 -12.75 -3.86
C ASN A 123 -14.43 -13.19 -3.53
N GLN A 124 -14.62 -14.41 -3.02
CA GLN A 124 -15.92 -14.85 -2.52
C GLN A 124 -16.39 -14.03 -1.31
N LYS A 125 -15.48 -13.71 -0.37
CA LYS A 125 -15.77 -12.84 0.78
C LYS A 125 -16.13 -11.43 0.36
N LEU A 126 -15.35 -10.83 -0.54
CA LEU A 126 -15.66 -9.51 -1.09
C LEU A 126 -17.03 -9.50 -1.77
N LYS A 127 -17.30 -10.49 -2.62
CA LYS A 127 -18.59 -10.64 -3.32
C LYS A 127 -19.75 -10.79 -2.32
N LYS A 128 -19.57 -11.57 -1.26
CA LYS A 128 -20.59 -11.74 -0.21
C LYS A 128 -20.86 -10.43 0.54
N LEU A 129 -19.80 -9.71 0.91
CA LEU A 129 -19.91 -8.42 1.58
C LEU A 129 -20.63 -7.38 0.69
N PHE A 130 -20.19 -7.22 -0.56
CA PHE A 130 -20.79 -6.30 -1.52
C PHE A 130 -22.24 -6.67 -1.86
N GLY A 131 -22.56 -7.97 -1.95
CA GLY A 131 -23.92 -8.45 -2.17
C GLY A 131 -24.89 -8.16 -1.02
N LYS A 132 -24.40 -7.85 0.19
CA LYS A 132 -25.21 -7.44 1.34
C LYS A 132 -25.21 -5.92 1.57
N ALA A 133 -24.33 -5.18 0.89
CA ALA A 133 -24.25 -3.74 1.01
C ALA A 133 -25.44 -3.06 0.32
N VAL A 134 -25.78 -1.85 0.76
CA VAL A 134 -26.73 -0.97 0.07
C VAL A 134 -25.97 -0.28 -1.07
N THR A 135 -26.21 -0.75 -2.29
CA THR A 135 -25.65 -0.12 -3.48
C THR A 135 -26.33 1.21 -3.77
N ILE A 136 -25.53 2.22 -4.10
CA ILE A 136 -26.02 3.53 -4.55
C ILE A 136 -25.52 3.74 -5.98
N ASP A 137 -26.42 3.58 -6.95
CA ASP A 137 -26.10 3.70 -8.38
C ASP A 137 -25.90 5.15 -8.81
N GLU A 138 -24.99 5.37 -9.76
CA GLU A 138 -24.70 6.69 -10.32
C GLU A 138 -25.75 7.10 -11.35
N THR A 139 -26.76 7.83 -10.89
CA THR A 139 -27.74 8.48 -11.78
C THR A 139 -27.11 9.64 -12.56
N SER A 140 -27.73 10.02 -13.68
CA SER A 140 -27.32 11.21 -14.45
C SER A 140 -27.27 12.48 -13.61
N LYS A 141 -28.19 12.61 -12.63
CA LYS A 141 -28.22 13.73 -11.66
C LYS A 141 -26.97 13.72 -10.78
N ILE A 142 -26.59 12.56 -10.22
CA ILE A 142 -25.39 12.41 -9.39
C ILE A 142 -24.14 12.77 -10.20
N ARG A 143 -24.02 12.24 -11.43
CA ARG A 143 -22.88 12.54 -12.33
C ARG A 143 -22.75 14.03 -12.63
N GLN A 144 -23.86 14.70 -12.93
CA GLN A 144 -23.86 16.14 -13.20
C GLN A 144 -23.46 16.96 -11.97
N LEU A 145 -23.99 16.61 -10.79
CA LEU A 145 -23.62 17.30 -9.54
C LEU A 145 -22.15 17.09 -9.19
N ALA A 146 -21.63 15.88 -9.41
CA ALA A 146 -20.23 15.55 -9.16
C ALA A 146 -19.29 16.34 -10.08
N ASP A 147 -19.61 16.45 -11.37
CA ASP A 147 -18.85 17.25 -12.33
C ASP A 147 -18.84 18.75 -11.95
N ILE A 148 -20.01 19.30 -11.58
CA ILE A 148 -20.11 20.68 -11.09
C ILE A 148 -19.26 20.87 -9.83
N ARG A 149 -19.29 19.90 -8.92
CA ARG A 149 -18.53 19.94 -7.68
C ARG A 149 -17.02 19.95 -7.94
N PHE A 150 -16.56 19.04 -8.78
CA PHE A 150 -15.17 18.91 -9.17
C PHE A 150 -14.66 20.21 -9.81
N LYS A 151 -15.40 20.76 -10.78
CA LYS A 151 -15.08 22.04 -11.43
C LYS A 151 -15.02 23.21 -10.46
N LYS A 152 -15.87 23.21 -9.43
CA LYS A 152 -15.89 24.23 -8.37
C LYS A 152 -14.81 24.02 -7.30
N LYS A 153 -14.06 22.92 -7.33
CA LYS A 153 -13.08 22.56 -6.31
C LYS A 153 -13.69 22.63 -4.90
N ASN A 154 -14.85 21.98 -4.73
CA ASN A 154 -15.61 22.06 -3.48
C ASN A 154 -16.08 20.68 -2.95
N PRO A 155 -15.29 19.97 -2.14
CA PRO A 155 -14.03 20.41 -1.57
C PRO A 155 -12.88 20.43 -2.59
N PRO A 156 -11.77 21.15 -2.33
CA PRO A 156 -10.73 21.45 -3.33
C PRO A 156 -9.78 20.29 -3.63
N TYR A 157 -10.13 19.08 -3.23
CA TYR A 157 -9.23 17.93 -3.23
C TYR A 157 -9.56 16.98 -4.39
N GLY A 158 -8.52 16.34 -4.92
CA GLY A 158 -8.61 15.35 -6.00
C GLY A 158 -8.37 15.93 -7.40
N ASP A 159 -7.64 15.17 -8.21
CA ASP A 159 -7.37 15.48 -9.63
C ASP A 159 -8.42 14.87 -10.57
N ASN A 160 -9.36 14.10 -10.02
CA ASN A 160 -10.42 13.43 -10.77
C ASN A 160 -11.79 13.57 -10.09
N VAL A 161 -12.85 13.24 -10.85
CA VAL A 161 -14.25 13.35 -10.40
C VAL A 161 -14.68 12.23 -9.44
N GLY A 162 -13.83 11.23 -9.18
CA GLY A 162 -14.17 10.01 -8.43
C GLY A 162 -14.69 10.32 -7.02
N ASP A 163 -13.94 11.07 -6.23
CA ASP A 163 -14.36 11.46 -4.88
C ASP A 163 -15.67 12.27 -4.91
N SER A 164 -15.84 13.12 -5.93
CA SER A 164 -17.06 13.89 -6.13
C SER A 164 -18.27 13.00 -6.41
N LEU A 165 -18.11 11.89 -7.15
CA LEU A 165 -19.16 10.90 -7.38
C LEU A 165 -19.55 10.17 -6.10
N ILE A 166 -18.57 9.83 -5.26
CA ILE A 166 -18.80 9.21 -3.95
C ILE A 166 -19.63 10.15 -3.07
N TRP A 167 -19.22 11.42 -2.95
CA TRP A 167 -19.93 12.38 -2.11
C TRP A 167 -21.35 12.65 -2.58
N GLU A 168 -21.56 12.89 -3.88
CA GLU A 168 -22.89 13.16 -4.41
C GLU A 168 -23.80 11.93 -4.35
N SER A 169 -23.25 10.72 -4.50
CA SER A 169 -23.99 9.47 -4.26
C SER A 169 -24.49 9.39 -2.81
N LEU A 170 -23.60 9.62 -1.84
CA LEU A 170 -23.95 9.58 -0.43
C LEU A 170 -24.95 10.68 -0.06
N LEU A 171 -24.74 11.92 -0.54
CA LEU A 171 -25.67 13.03 -0.31
C LEU A 171 -27.05 12.72 -0.91
N SER A 172 -27.10 12.23 -2.15
CA SER A 172 -28.35 11.84 -2.80
C SER A 172 -29.08 10.74 -2.04
N PHE A 173 -28.36 9.78 -1.47
CA PHE A 173 -28.95 8.69 -0.67
C PHE A 173 -29.63 9.22 0.59
N PHE A 174 -29.05 10.24 1.24
CA PHE A 174 -29.59 10.81 2.47
C PHE A 174 -30.65 11.90 2.28
N GLU A 175 -30.91 12.37 1.04
CA GLU A 175 -31.94 13.40 0.76
C GLU A 175 -33.31 13.04 1.37
N ASN A 176 -33.64 11.75 1.45
CA ASN A 176 -34.93 11.24 1.92
C ASN A 176 -34.87 10.50 3.27
N ILE A 177 -33.75 10.54 3.99
CA ILE A 177 -33.57 9.78 5.25
C ILE A 177 -33.28 10.73 6.42
N ARG A 178 -34.28 10.93 7.28
CA ARG A 178 -34.28 11.96 8.33
C ARG A 178 -33.62 11.58 9.67
N THR A 179 -33.16 10.36 9.89
CA THR A 179 -32.47 10.02 11.17
C THR A 179 -31.45 8.93 10.97
N VAL A 180 -30.18 9.33 10.88
CA VAL A 180 -29.09 8.40 10.62
C VAL A 180 -27.86 8.73 11.47
N TYR A 181 -27.19 7.67 11.93
CA TYR A 181 -25.82 7.74 12.40
C TYR A 181 -24.93 7.31 11.23
N LEU A 182 -24.07 8.19 10.74
CA LEU A 182 -23.19 7.90 9.60
C LEU A 182 -21.74 7.82 10.07
N ILE A 183 -21.09 6.72 9.74
CA ILE A 183 -19.67 6.47 10.03
C ILE A 183 -18.93 6.50 8.71
N PHE A 184 -17.99 7.44 8.57
CA PHE A 184 -17.01 7.45 7.50
C PHE A 184 -15.75 6.75 8.00
N VAL A 185 -15.36 5.68 7.32
CA VAL A 185 -14.07 5.01 7.52
C VAL A 185 -13.18 5.39 6.35
N ALA A 186 -12.24 6.31 6.58
CA ALA A 186 -11.30 6.78 5.57
C ALA A 186 -10.01 7.26 6.24
N ASN A 187 -8.87 6.92 5.65
CA ASN A 187 -7.55 7.37 6.10
C ASN A 187 -6.93 8.40 5.13
N ASP A 188 -7.70 8.89 4.16
CA ASP A 188 -7.23 9.87 3.18
C ASP A 188 -7.54 11.30 3.65
N LYS A 189 -6.52 11.91 4.28
CA LYS A 189 -6.54 13.30 4.73
C LYS A 189 -6.59 14.31 3.58
N GLN A 190 -6.31 13.91 2.34
CA GLN A 190 -6.43 14.81 1.20
C GLN A 190 -7.84 14.75 0.65
N ALA A 191 -8.35 13.56 0.28
CA ALA A 191 -9.71 13.42 -0.26
C ALA A 191 -10.78 13.92 0.72
N TRP A 192 -10.65 13.61 2.01
CA TRP A 192 -11.69 13.93 3.00
C TRP A 192 -11.39 15.18 3.84
N GLY A 193 -10.25 15.85 3.64
CA GLY A 193 -9.90 17.16 4.19
C GLY A 193 -8.63 17.21 5.06
N LYS A 194 -7.78 18.22 4.82
CA LYS A 194 -6.41 18.35 5.38
C LYS A 194 -6.35 18.25 6.92
N TYR A 195 -7.41 18.65 7.60
CA TYR A 195 -7.53 18.68 9.06
C TYR A 195 -8.66 17.77 9.59
N GLY A 196 -9.08 16.79 8.80
CA GLY A 196 -10.24 15.94 9.06
C GLY A 196 -11.38 16.24 8.09
N PHE A 197 -12.58 15.68 8.36
CA PHE A 197 -13.69 15.72 7.41
C PHE A 197 -14.03 17.16 6.98
N ASP A 198 -14.04 17.43 5.67
CA ASP A 198 -14.21 18.77 5.10
C ASP A 198 -15.48 19.47 5.63
N ARG A 199 -15.33 20.75 6.03
CA ARG A 199 -16.42 21.51 6.67
C ARG A 199 -17.61 21.73 5.74
N ILE A 200 -17.37 21.95 4.44
CA ILE A 200 -18.45 22.18 3.47
C ILE A 200 -19.24 20.89 3.26
N LEU A 201 -18.55 19.75 3.15
CA LEU A 201 -19.22 18.44 3.11
C LEU A 201 -19.97 18.16 4.40
N GLN A 202 -19.35 18.37 5.56
CA GLN A 202 -20.01 18.22 6.86
C GLN A 202 -21.32 19.02 6.93
N ASP A 203 -21.30 20.28 6.50
CA ASP A 203 -22.48 21.15 6.55
C ASP A 203 -23.57 20.69 5.58
N LYS A 204 -23.20 20.20 4.38
CA LYS A 204 -24.15 19.58 3.45
C LYS A 204 -24.77 18.31 4.02
N PHE A 205 -23.95 17.40 4.56
CA PHE A 205 -24.45 16.19 5.20
C PHE A 205 -25.30 16.50 6.43
N LYS A 206 -24.94 17.47 7.28
CA LYS A 206 -25.75 17.88 8.44
C LYS A 206 -27.11 18.47 8.05
N LYS A 207 -27.22 19.10 6.87
CA LYS A 207 -28.50 19.60 6.34
C LYS A 207 -29.43 18.47 5.91
N GLN A 208 -28.88 17.39 5.37
CA GLN A 208 -29.65 16.22 4.92
C GLN A 208 -29.92 15.22 6.07
N ILE A 209 -28.90 14.96 6.88
CA ILE A 209 -28.92 14.06 8.03
C ILE A 209 -29.42 14.82 9.26
N THR A 210 -30.69 14.62 9.58
CA THR A 210 -31.29 15.14 10.80
C THR A 210 -30.87 14.25 11.99
N GLY A 211 -30.44 14.86 13.12
CA GLY A 211 -30.04 14.12 14.35
C GLY A 211 -28.53 14.10 14.71
N ARG A 212 -27.67 14.84 13.99
CA ARG A 212 -26.28 15.22 14.38
C ARG A 212 -25.32 14.09 14.82
N ARG A 213 -25.22 12.96 14.11
CA ARG A 213 -24.17 11.99 14.41
C ARG A 213 -23.46 11.46 13.16
N ILE A 214 -22.62 12.31 12.60
CA ILE A 214 -21.60 11.91 11.64
C ILE A 214 -20.32 11.67 12.42
N LYS A 215 -19.75 10.47 12.33
CA LYS A 215 -18.45 10.13 12.92
C LYS A 215 -17.47 9.86 11.78
N TYR A 216 -16.30 10.46 11.86
CA TYR A 216 -15.19 10.18 10.97
C TYR A 216 -14.15 9.40 11.76
N ILE A 217 -13.74 8.25 11.24
CA ILE A 217 -12.72 7.38 11.82
C ILE A 217 -11.72 6.95 10.75
N ASN A 218 -10.48 6.72 11.16
CA ASN A 218 -9.39 6.42 10.22
C ASN A 218 -9.25 4.94 9.92
N LYS A 219 -9.75 4.07 10.81
CA LYS A 219 -9.54 2.63 10.80
C LYS A 219 -10.84 1.87 11.07
N LEU A 220 -10.91 0.62 10.63
CA LEU A 220 -12.05 -0.25 10.89
C LEU A 220 -12.05 -0.71 12.36
N SER A 221 -10.88 -0.81 12.98
CA SER A 221 -10.76 -1.06 14.43
C SER A 221 -11.46 0.00 15.28
N ASP A 222 -11.71 1.20 14.76
CA ASP A 222 -12.26 2.33 15.51
C ASP A 222 -13.80 2.42 15.39
N ILE A 223 -14.43 1.45 14.72
CA ILE A 223 -15.88 1.37 14.59
C ILE A 223 -16.47 1.16 16.00
N PRO A 224 -17.30 2.09 16.50
CA PRO A 224 -17.84 2.03 17.87
C PRO A 224 -18.81 0.88 18.12
N GLU A 225 -19.27 0.18 17.09
CA GLU A 225 -20.21 -0.95 17.16
C GLU A 225 -19.55 -2.28 17.53
N ILE A 226 -18.23 -2.30 17.73
CA ILE A 226 -17.45 -3.52 17.85
C ILE A 226 -16.89 -3.63 19.27
N THR A 227 -16.80 -4.85 19.77
CA THR A 227 -16.30 -5.16 21.12
C THR A 227 -14.81 -4.87 21.23
N VAL A 228 -14.30 -4.63 22.45
CA VAL A 228 -12.86 -4.37 22.67
C VAL A 228 -11.99 -5.51 22.12
N GLU A 229 -12.41 -6.76 22.30
CA GLU A 229 -11.73 -7.93 21.74
C GLU A 229 -11.69 -7.91 20.21
N GLU A 230 -12.80 -7.57 19.55
CA GLU A 230 -12.83 -7.39 18.09
C GLU A 230 -11.95 -6.22 17.63
N GLN A 231 -11.93 -5.11 18.38
CA GLN A 231 -11.06 -3.96 18.09
C GLN A 231 -9.60 -4.37 18.10
N GLU A 232 -9.16 -5.09 19.13
CA GLU A 232 -7.77 -5.55 19.27
C GLU A 232 -7.38 -6.50 18.14
N LYS A 233 -8.25 -7.46 17.81
CA LYS A 233 -8.01 -8.41 16.72
C LYS A 233 -7.87 -7.72 15.36
N ILE A 234 -8.80 -6.81 15.04
CA ILE A 234 -8.78 -6.08 13.77
C ILE A 234 -7.57 -5.14 13.71
N LYS A 235 -7.24 -4.48 14.82
CA LYS A 235 -6.09 -3.59 14.88
C LYS A 235 -4.78 -4.32 14.63
N ALA A 236 -4.62 -5.54 15.15
CA ALA A 236 -3.45 -6.38 14.89
C ALA A 236 -3.35 -6.74 13.40
N GLU A 237 -4.46 -7.15 12.78
CA GLU A 237 -4.50 -7.48 11.34
C GLU A 237 -4.24 -6.27 10.45
N GLU A 238 -4.86 -5.12 10.74
CA GLU A 238 -4.61 -3.86 10.03
C GLU A 238 -3.13 -3.47 10.11
N GLN A 239 -2.51 -3.61 11.29
CA GLN A 239 -1.11 -3.27 11.51
C GLN A 239 -0.17 -4.18 10.70
N ASP A 240 -0.41 -5.48 10.70
CA ASP A 240 0.36 -6.45 9.92
C ASP A 240 0.22 -6.21 8.40
N ASN A 241 -1.00 -5.98 7.93
CA ASN A 241 -1.25 -5.67 6.52
C ASN A 241 -0.66 -4.33 6.09
N SER A 242 -0.77 -3.29 6.93
CA SER A 242 -0.15 -1.99 6.63
C SER A 242 1.37 -2.08 6.57
N LYS A 243 2.00 -2.85 7.47
CA LYS A 243 3.44 -3.13 7.42
C LYS A 243 3.84 -3.78 6.11
N ARG A 244 3.18 -4.89 5.74
CA ARG A 244 3.46 -5.62 4.49
C ARG A 244 3.31 -4.72 3.26
N ASN A 245 2.20 -3.98 3.17
CA ASN A 245 1.99 -3.03 2.08
C ASN A 245 3.08 -1.95 2.03
N ALA A 246 3.56 -1.46 3.18
CA ALA A 246 4.64 -0.48 3.23
C ALA A 246 5.98 -1.04 2.74
N VAL A 247 6.31 -2.30 3.09
CA VAL A 247 7.49 -3.00 2.56
C VAL A 247 7.39 -3.11 1.04
N ILE A 248 6.25 -3.60 0.53
CA ILE A 248 6.02 -3.83 -0.89
C ILE A 248 6.05 -2.53 -1.69
N ASP A 249 5.40 -1.49 -1.20
CA ASP A 249 5.41 -0.18 -1.84
C ASP A 249 6.85 0.34 -1.94
N PHE A 250 7.63 0.22 -0.86
CA PHE A 250 9.02 0.67 -0.79
C PHE A 250 9.96 -0.12 -1.72
N VAL A 251 9.93 -1.45 -1.70
CA VAL A 251 10.81 -2.27 -2.56
C VAL A 251 10.51 -2.08 -4.06
N ASN A 252 9.32 -1.59 -4.39
CA ASN A 252 8.87 -1.32 -5.76
C ASN A 252 9.02 0.14 -6.20
N SER A 253 9.74 0.96 -5.44
CA SER A 253 9.91 2.39 -5.73
C SER A 253 10.65 2.65 -7.04
N GLN A 254 10.24 3.69 -7.76
CA GLN A 254 10.77 4.00 -9.11
C GLN A 254 11.62 5.26 -9.20
N SER A 255 11.66 6.08 -8.17
CA SER A 255 12.45 7.31 -8.15
C SER A 255 12.93 7.62 -6.74
N PHE A 256 13.93 8.50 -6.61
CA PHE A 256 14.41 8.95 -5.29
C PHE A 256 13.31 9.57 -4.43
N ILE A 257 12.43 10.37 -5.04
CA ILE A 257 11.32 11.03 -4.33
C ILE A 257 10.31 9.99 -3.83
N ASP A 258 9.89 9.09 -4.72
CA ASP A 258 8.96 8.01 -4.40
C ASP A 258 9.51 7.09 -3.30
N ALA A 259 10.80 6.72 -3.41
CA ALA A 259 11.47 5.88 -2.44
C ALA A 259 11.61 6.59 -1.07
N GLY A 260 11.90 7.89 -1.04
CA GLY A 260 11.93 8.67 0.21
C GLY A 260 10.56 8.77 0.89
N GLU A 261 9.49 9.02 0.14
CA GLU A 261 8.13 9.05 0.70
C GLU A 261 7.70 7.69 1.26
N LYS A 262 8.00 6.60 0.55
CA LYS A 262 7.68 5.24 0.97
C LYS A 262 8.54 4.76 2.14
N ALA A 263 9.80 5.18 2.21
CA ALA A 263 10.67 4.93 3.37
C ALA A 263 10.07 5.54 4.64
N ASN A 264 9.55 6.77 4.58
CA ASN A 264 8.89 7.41 5.72
C ASN A 264 7.66 6.62 6.21
N LYS A 265 6.89 6.02 5.30
CA LYS A 265 5.76 5.14 5.66
C LYS A 265 6.25 3.83 6.27
N LEU A 266 7.27 3.21 5.69
CA LEU A 266 7.88 1.97 6.18
C LEU A 266 8.42 2.13 7.60
N LEU A 267 9.06 3.27 7.89
CA LEU A 267 9.64 3.59 9.20
C LEU A 267 8.63 3.63 10.35
N LEU A 268 7.34 3.84 10.07
CA LEU A 268 6.29 3.73 11.09
C LEU A 268 6.18 2.31 11.67
N PHE A 269 6.67 1.31 10.93
CA PHE A 269 6.62 -0.11 11.31
C PHE A 269 8.00 -0.68 11.68
N LYS A 270 9.01 0.18 11.88
CA LYS A 270 10.41 -0.25 12.13
C LYS A 270 10.57 -1.32 13.22
N ASN A 271 9.74 -1.30 14.27
CA ASN A 271 9.80 -2.24 15.39
C ASN A 271 9.03 -3.56 15.13
N LEU A 272 8.46 -3.74 13.93
CA LEU A 272 7.63 -4.88 13.55
C LEU A 272 8.16 -5.59 12.30
N LEU A 273 9.25 -5.08 11.72
CA LEU A 273 9.92 -5.68 10.57
C LEU A 273 10.57 -6.99 11.02
N THR A 274 10.40 -8.01 10.19
CA THR A 274 10.98 -9.33 10.38
C THR A 274 12.28 -9.48 9.58
N THR A 275 13.07 -10.52 9.87
CA THR A 275 14.25 -10.88 9.06
C THR A 275 13.92 -10.94 7.57
N ASP A 276 12.79 -11.55 7.17
CA ASP A 276 12.38 -11.65 5.77
C ASP A 276 12.11 -10.27 5.15
N ASP A 277 11.41 -9.38 5.89
CA ASP A 277 11.16 -8.00 5.44
C ASP A 277 12.49 -7.27 5.18
N TYR A 278 13.48 -7.42 6.07
CA TYR A 278 14.81 -6.84 5.89
C TYR A 278 15.55 -7.42 4.68
N GLN A 279 15.50 -8.74 4.48
CA GLN A 279 16.13 -9.36 3.32
C GLN A 279 15.56 -8.83 2.01
N ASP A 280 14.24 -8.66 1.93
CA ASP A 280 13.59 -8.11 0.73
C ASP A 280 13.97 -6.65 0.48
N ILE A 281 14.05 -5.84 1.54
CA ILE A 281 14.54 -4.46 1.46
C ILE A 281 15.99 -4.43 0.96
N LEU A 282 16.89 -5.23 1.54
CA LEU A 282 18.31 -5.27 1.15
C LEU A 282 18.49 -5.70 -0.30
N ARG A 283 17.76 -6.74 -0.74
CA ARG A 283 17.76 -7.19 -2.13
C ARG A 283 17.32 -6.06 -3.07
N ALA A 284 16.24 -5.36 -2.73
CA ALA A 284 15.74 -4.23 -3.51
C ALA A 284 16.76 -3.09 -3.59
N SER A 285 17.38 -2.70 -2.48
CA SER A 285 18.46 -1.69 -2.44
C SER A 285 19.69 -2.11 -3.25
N LEU A 286 20.02 -3.40 -3.31
CA LEU A 286 21.13 -3.87 -4.14
C LEU A 286 20.83 -3.70 -5.64
N SER A 287 19.59 -3.94 -6.06
CA SER A 287 19.15 -3.82 -7.45
C SER A 287 18.80 -2.39 -7.90
N ASN A 288 18.44 -1.50 -6.98
CA ASN A 288 17.90 -0.17 -7.31
C ASN A 288 18.63 0.92 -6.50
N HIS A 289 19.29 1.85 -7.20
CA HIS A 289 20.13 2.87 -6.55
C HIS A 289 19.31 3.94 -5.84
N GLU A 290 18.08 4.17 -6.27
CA GLU A 290 17.14 5.11 -5.68
C GLU A 290 16.64 4.60 -4.33
N ILE A 291 16.26 3.32 -4.26
CA ILE A 291 15.89 2.62 -3.02
C ILE A 291 17.10 2.56 -2.10
N TYR A 292 18.27 2.23 -2.65
CA TYR A 292 19.53 2.26 -1.92
C TYR A 292 19.73 3.61 -1.23
N GLN A 293 19.87 4.69 -2.00
CA GLN A 293 20.13 6.01 -1.43
C GLN A 293 19.01 6.49 -0.52
N SER A 294 17.73 6.30 -0.85
CA SER A 294 16.62 6.71 0.04
C SER A 294 16.65 5.97 1.38
N PHE A 295 17.03 4.69 1.39
CA PHE A 295 17.24 3.92 2.61
C PHE A 295 18.38 4.51 3.44
N PHE A 296 19.54 4.85 2.85
CA PHE A 296 20.69 5.40 3.61
C PHE A 296 20.64 6.91 3.88
N THR A 297 19.91 7.68 3.08
CA THR A 297 19.79 9.15 3.23
C THR A 297 18.71 9.53 4.23
N ALA A 298 17.65 8.72 4.37
CA ALA A 298 16.60 8.92 5.38
C ALA A 298 16.86 8.12 6.67
N ILE A 299 17.49 6.95 6.58
CA ILE A 299 17.87 6.10 7.72
C ILE A 299 19.39 6.06 7.75
N PRO A 300 20.04 6.83 8.65
CA PRO A 300 21.47 6.63 8.90
C PRO A 300 21.71 5.16 9.16
N LEU A 301 22.74 4.56 8.55
CA LEU A 301 23.12 3.17 8.79
C LEU A 301 23.17 2.83 10.29
N SER A 302 23.53 3.82 11.11
CA SER A 302 23.49 3.75 12.57
C SER A 302 22.10 3.46 13.14
N LYS A 303 21.00 3.94 12.58
CA LYS A 303 19.63 3.65 13.07
C LYS A 303 19.12 2.25 12.72
N LEU A 304 19.78 1.59 11.77
CA LEU A 304 19.54 0.20 11.38
C LEU A 304 20.46 -0.78 12.09
N VAL A 305 21.39 -0.34 12.93
CA VAL A 305 22.35 -1.24 13.60
C VAL A 305 22.46 -0.91 15.09
N ILE A 306 22.25 0.35 15.43
CA ILE A 306 22.27 0.91 16.77
C ILE A 306 20.84 1.38 17.04
N GLY A 307 19.99 0.43 17.41
CA GLY A 307 18.74 0.81 18.05
C GLY A 307 19.09 1.53 19.35
N ASP A 308 18.37 2.62 19.65
CA ASP A 308 18.32 3.13 21.03
C ASP A 308 17.62 2.12 21.98
N ASP A 309 17.20 0.96 21.47
CA ASP A 309 16.82 -0.24 22.20
C ASP A 309 17.35 -1.46 21.41
N ASP A 310 17.86 -2.49 22.10
CA ASP A 310 18.61 -3.69 21.65
C ASP A 310 17.95 -4.60 20.57
N TYR A 311 17.02 -4.10 19.77
CA TYR A 311 16.13 -4.89 18.92
C TYR A 311 16.66 -5.20 17.52
N VAL A 312 17.66 -4.46 17.04
CA VAL A 312 18.08 -4.49 15.63
C VAL A 312 19.20 -5.52 15.36
N ILE A 313 19.98 -5.86 16.38
CA ILE A 313 21.12 -6.78 16.23
C ILE A 313 20.66 -8.21 15.93
N LYS A 314 19.62 -8.71 16.62
CA LYS A 314 19.22 -10.13 16.51
C LYS A 314 18.61 -10.52 15.15
N GLU A 315 17.77 -9.66 14.58
CA GLU A 315 17.20 -9.91 13.24
C GLU A 315 18.28 -9.75 12.15
N ILE A 316 19.23 -8.82 12.33
CA ILE A 316 20.35 -8.62 11.39
C ILE A 316 21.37 -9.77 11.45
N GLU A 317 21.67 -10.29 12.64
CA GLU A 317 22.49 -11.50 12.81
C GLU A 317 21.89 -12.72 12.09
N SER A 318 20.58 -12.70 11.86
CA SER A 318 19.85 -13.77 11.16
C SER A 318 19.70 -13.50 9.65
N ILE A 319 20.16 -12.36 9.15
CA ILE A 319 20.20 -12.06 7.71
C ILE A 319 21.28 -12.91 7.05
N ASP A 320 21.00 -13.39 5.83
CA ASP A 320 21.97 -14.08 5.00
C ASP A 320 23.29 -13.28 4.89
N ALA A 321 24.39 -13.89 5.33
CA ALA A 321 25.67 -13.21 5.45
C ALA A 321 26.21 -12.73 4.09
N GLU A 322 25.92 -13.46 3.01
CA GLU A 322 26.33 -13.05 1.67
C GLU A 322 25.59 -11.78 1.24
N LEU A 323 24.26 -11.77 1.41
CA LEU A 323 23.41 -10.62 1.12
C LEU A 323 23.86 -9.38 1.91
N TRP A 324 24.11 -9.53 3.21
CA TRP A 324 24.60 -8.46 4.07
C TRP A 324 25.97 -7.93 3.62
N ASN A 325 26.92 -8.82 3.35
CA ASN A 325 28.26 -8.44 2.90
C ASN A 325 28.25 -7.69 1.57
N ARG A 326 27.41 -8.13 0.61
CA ARG A 326 27.23 -7.44 -0.67
C ARG A 326 26.68 -6.03 -0.47
N PHE A 327 25.72 -5.88 0.43
CA PHE A 327 25.13 -4.59 0.78
C PHE A 327 26.15 -3.67 1.48
N ALA A 328 26.83 -4.15 2.52
CA ALA A 328 27.86 -3.41 3.26
C ALA A 328 28.99 -2.93 2.33
N LYS A 329 29.46 -3.80 1.43
CA LYS A 329 30.48 -3.42 0.44
C LYS A 329 30.01 -2.31 -0.50
N LYS A 330 28.76 -2.36 -0.98
CA LYS A 330 28.16 -1.28 -1.79
C LYS A 330 28.11 0.03 -0.98
N TYR A 331 27.91 -0.05 0.33
CA TYR A 331 27.87 1.09 1.26
C TYR A 331 29.21 1.75 1.45
N GLU A 332 30.25 0.98 1.75
CA GLU A 332 31.60 1.51 1.85
C GLU A 332 32.05 2.21 0.56
N VAL A 333 31.74 1.62 -0.60
CA VAL A 333 32.04 2.23 -1.91
C VAL A 333 31.26 3.53 -2.12
N SER A 334 29.98 3.57 -1.72
CA SER A 334 29.14 4.77 -1.88
C SER A 334 29.60 5.90 -0.96
N LEU A 335 29.96 5.59 0.29
CA LEU A 335 30.51 6.56 1.23
C LEU A 335 31.85 7.14 0.75
N LYS A 336 32.75 6.29 0.26
CA LYS A 336 34.04 6.74 -0.31
C LYS A 336 33.81 7.71 -1.46
N ARG A 337 32.92 7.37 -2.40
CA ARG A 337 32.58 8.27 -3.53
C ARG A 337 31.98 9.60 -3.07
N GLN A 338 31.13 9.61 -2.05
CA GLN A 338 30.59 10.86 -1.49
C GLN A 338 31.69 11.71 -0.84
N SER A 339 32.62 11.08 -0.11
CA SER A 339 33.78 11.75 0.46
C SER A 339 34.70 12.31 -0.63
N ASP A 340 34.96 11.54 -1.69
CA ASP A 340 35.81 11.95 -2.80
C ASP A 340 35.18 13.15 -3.54
N GLN A 341 33.87 13.12 -3.82
CA GLN A 341 33.14 14.24 -4.42
C GLN A 341 33.12 15.49 -3.53
N GLN A 342 33.03 15.33 -2.21
CA GLN A 342 33.09 16.45 -1.27
C GLN A 342 34.51 17.02 -1.11
N ASN A 343 35.53 16.22 -1.37
CA ASN A 343 36.93 16.66 -1.37
C ASN A 343 37.28 17.35 -2.70
N GLU A 344 36.86 16.80 -3.85
CA GLU A 344 36.98 17.44 -5.17
C GLU A 344 36.25 18.80 -5.21
N ALA A 345 35.04 18.88 -4.67
CA ALA A 345 34.29 20.16 -4.59
C ALA A 345 34.93 21.21 -3.66
N LYS A 346 35.81 20.79 -2.73
CA LYS A 346 36.59 21.71 -1.89
C LYS A 346 37.88 22.14 -2.58
N GLU A 347 38.53 21.25 -3.33
CA GLU A 347 39.70 21.58 -4.14
C GLU A 347 39.34 22.56 -5.27
N ASP A 348 38.15 22.45 -5.87
CA ASP A 348 37.65 23.39 -6.89
C ASP A 348 37.23 24.77 -6.32
N GLU A 349 36.89 24.87 -5.02
CA GLU A 349 36.60 26.16 -4.36
C GLU A 349 37.89 26.94 -4.04
N ASP A 350 39.02 26.25 -3.84
CA ASP A 350 40.32 26.86 -3.54
C ASP A 350 41.08 27.32 -4.80
N ASP A 351 40.62 26.93 -6.01
CA ASP A 351 41.26 27.24 -7.30
C ASP A 351 40.55 28.35 -8.11
N ILE A 352 39.67 29.15 -7.48
CA ILE A 352 39.11 30.36 -8.09
C ILE A 352 40.13 31.50 -7.98
N PRO A 353 40.78 31.94 -9.08
CA PRO A 353 41.66 33.10 -9.03
C PRO A 353 40.79 34.35 -8.92
N PHE A 354 40.97 35.12 -7.85
CA PHE A 354 40.42 36.48 -7.71
C PHE A 354 41.02 37.45 -8.73
#